data_AF-A0A4Y2KI70-F1
#
_entry.id   AF-A0A4Y2KI70-F1
#
_cell.length_a   1.000
_cell.length_b   1.000
_cell.length_c   1.000
_cell.angle_alpha   90.00
_cell.angle_beta   90.00
_cell.angle_gamma   90.00
#
_symmetry.space_group_name_H-M   'P 1'
#
loop_
_entity.id
_entity.type
_entity.pdbx_description
1 polymer ?
#
loop_
_entity_poly.entity_id
_entity_poly.type
_entity_poly.pdbx_seq_one_letter_code
_entity_poly.pdbx_strand_id
1 'polypeptide(L)'
;MKNIADIFYNPSSTSDAISQAGEKMFLAIYKVPANEHNLNNHRYAAFLKSSTKVKSDLSSLPPTKGAAEQHSFRMYLQIQQWLNNQLPPDQWGWARGDDGSLFPVTTNDPVAPDTILNSIFCLCTTGCGRRCGCNALLFVVPVMVSVLMVHL
;
A
#
# COMPACT_ATOMS: atom_id res chain seq x y z
N MET A 1 -19.33 -7.30 16.94
CA MET A 1 -18.20 -6.89 16.09
C MET A 1 -18.57 -5.56 15.46
N LYS A 2 -17.82 -4.49 15.71
CA LYS A 2 -17.98 -3.26 14.92
C LYS A 2 -17.62 -3.58 13.48
N ASN A 3 -18.44 -3.15 12.53
CA ASN A 3 -18.12 -3.37 11.12
C ASN A 3 -16.89 -2.52 10.79
N ILE A 4 -15.90 -3.08 10.10
CA ILE A 4 -14.70 -2.33 9.67
C ILE A 4 -15.11 -1.10 8.86
N ALA A 5 -16.20 -1.23 8.09
CA ALA A 5 -16.77 -0.13 7.31
C ALA A 5 -17.20 1.06 8.18
N ASP A 6 -17.74 0.84 9.38
CA ASP A 6 -18.22 1.93 10.27
C ASP A 6 -17.11 2.94 10.57
N ILE A 7 -15.86 2.49 10.61
CA ILE A 7 -14.69 3.34 10.83
C ILE A 7 -14.50 4.29 9.63
N PHE A 8 -14.65 3.80 8.41
CA PHE A 8 -14.47 4.63 7.21
C PHE A 8 -15.63 5.62 6.98
N TYR A 9 -16.85 5.30 7.42
CA TYR A 9 -18.00 6.19 7.33
C TYR A 9 -17.98 7.31 8.39
N ASN A 10 -17.34 7.08 9.54
CA ASN A 10 -17.30 8.07 10.60
C ASN A 10 -16.29 9.21 10.29
N PRO A 11 -16.73 10.48 10.15
CA PRO A 11 -15.85 11.62 9.87
C PRO A 11 -14.87 11.94 11.00
N SER A 12 -15.15 11.46 12.22
CA SER A 12 -14.30 11.66 13.40
C SER A 12 -13.32 10.50 13.61
N SER A 13 -13.19 9.60 12.65
CA SER A 13 -12.23 8.50 12.74
C SER A 13 -10.79 9.00 12.71
N THR A 14 -9.98 8.48 13.62
CA THR A 14 -8.55 8.82 13.70
C THR A 14 -7.77 8.11 12.59
N SER A 15 -6.65 8.69 12.18
CA SER A 15 -5.72 8.06 11.24
C SER A 15 -5.31 6.65 11.69
N ASP A 16 -5.04 6.45 12.97
CA ASP A 16 -4.67 5.14 13.52
C ASP A 16 -5.79 4.12 13.40
N ALA A 17 -7.05 4.54 13.63
CA ALA A 17 -8.20 3.66 13.48
C ALA A 17 -8.38 3.25 12.01
N ILE A 18 -8.21 4.19 11.08
CA ILE A 18 -8.29 3.94 9.63
C ILE A 18 -7.16 3.03 9.17
N SER A 19 -5.92 3.26 9.64
CA SER A 19 -4.75 2.42 9.32
C SER A 19 -4.96 0.99 9.81
N GLN A 20 -5.41 0.80 11.05
CA GLN A 20 -5.70 -0.53 11.61
C GLN A 20 -6.88 -1.23 10.92
N ALA A 21 -7.93 -0.47 10.57
CA ALA A 21 -9.08 -0.98 9.81
C ALA A 21 -8.65 -1.45 8.42
N GLY A 22 -7.81 -0.64 7.77
CA GLY A 22 -7.16 -0.95 6.50
C GLY A 22 -6.32 -2.21 6.53
N GLU A 23 -5.41 -2.32 7.50
CA GLU A 23 -4.55 -3.49 7.68
C GLU A 23 -5.40 -4.77 7.86
N LYS A 24 -6.44 -4.72 8.68
CA LYS A 24 -7.40 -5.84 8.84
C LYS A 24 -8.13 -6.18 7.54
N MET A 25 -8.52 -5.19 6.75
CA MET A 25 -9.16 -5.41 5.46
C MET A 25 -8.23 -6.11 4.47
N PHE A 26 -6.96 -5.67 4.38
CA PHE A 26 -5.97 -6.34 3.53
C PHE A 26 -5.67 -7.77 4.00
N LEU A 27 -5.52 -7.99 5.31
CA LEU A 27 -5.35 -9.34 5.85
C LEU A 27 -6.53 -10.27 5.45
N ALA A 28 -7.75 -9.76 5.47
CA ALA A 28 -8.92 -10.51 5.02
C ALA A 28 -8.90 -10.80 3.51
N ILE A 29 -8.54 -9.81 2.67
CA ILE A 29 -8.43 -9.96 1.20
C ILE A 29 -7.42 -11.05 0.84
N TYR A 30 -6.29 -11.08 1.54
CA TYR A 30 -5.23 -12.08 1.33
C TYR A 30 -5.47 -13.40 2.08
N LYS A 31 -6.67 -13.58 2.66
CA LYS A 31 -7.10 -14.81 3.35
C LYS A 31 -6.15 -15.21 4.48
N VAL A 32 -5.60 -14.22 5.18
CA VAL A 32 -4.69 -14.44 6.28
C VAL A 32 -5.48 -14.94 7.50
N PRO A 33 -4.99 -15.97 8.22
CA PRO A 33 -5.62 -16.44 9.44
C PRO A 33 -5.84 -15.32 10.47
N ALA A 34 -6.95 -15.39 11.22
CA ALA A 34 -7.37 -14.32 12.12
C ALA A 34 -6.42 -14.04 13.30
N ASN A 35 -5.44 -14.90 13.56
CA ASN A 35 -4.42 -14.72 14.59
C ASN A 35 -3.19 -13.92 14.11
N GLU A 36 -3.04 -13.71 12.80
CA GLU A 36 -2.00 -12.86 12.24
C GLU A 36 -2.54 -11.44 12.10
N HIS A 37 -1.89 -10.49 12.75
CA HIS A 37 -2.32 -9.09 12.77
C HIS A 37 -1.31 -8.14 12.10
N ASN A 38 -0.27 -8.70 11.47
CA ASN A 38 0.81 -7.93 10.87
C ASN A 38 0.94 -8.27 9.40
N LEU A 39 0.62 -7.30 8.54
CA LEU A 39 0.65 -7.49 7.09
C LEU A 39 2.07 -7.73 6.56
N ASN A 40 3.08 -7.09 7.16
CA ASN A 40 4.48 -7.26 6.75
C ASN A 40 5.00 -8.67 7.05
N ASN A 41 4.63 -9.27 8.19
CA ASN A 41 4.98 -10.65 8.52
C ASN A 41 4.40 -11.62 7.50
N HIS A 42 3.11 -11.47 7.17
CA HIS A 42 2.46 -12.30 6.16
C HIS A 42 3.11 -12.10 4.77
N ARG A 43 3.40 -10.85 4.40
CA ARG A 43 4.11 -10.51 3.16
C ARG A 43 5.46 -11.21 3.07
N TYR A 44 6.23 -11.20 4.15
CA TYR A 44 7.54 -11.85 4.20
C TYR A 44 7.43 -13.38 4.07
N ALA A 45 6.48 -14.01 4.78
CA ALA A 45 6.23 -15.43 4.64
C ALA A 45 5.81 -15.81 3.21
N ALA A 46 4.95 -14.99 2.58
CA ALA A 46 4.55 -15.17 1.19
C ALA A 46 5.75 -15.02 0.23
N PHE A 47 6.64 -14.06 0.49
CA PHE A 47 7.87 -13.87 -0.27
C PHE A 47 8.79 -15.09 -0.20
N LEU A 48 9.11 -15.58 1.00
CA LEU A 48 9.94 -16.78 1.18
C LEU A 48 9.34 -18.00 0.49
N LYS A 49 8.01 -18.15 0.51
CA LYS A 49 7.31 -19.22 -0.19
C LYS A 49 7.36 -19.06 -1.72
N SER A 50 7.41 -17.83 -2.21
CA SER A 50 7.51 -17.54 -3.65
C SER A 50 8.94 -17.75 -4.17
N SER A 51 9.96 -17.46 -3.36
CA SER A 51 11.37 -17.54 -3.76
C SER A 51 11.88 -18.98 -3.91
N THR A 52 11.18 -19.97 -3.35
CA THR A 52 11.49 -21.39 -3.53
C THR A 52 10.96 -21.96 -4.86
N LYS A 53 10.14 -21.19 -5.59
CA LYS A 53 9.59 -21.61 -6.89
C LYS A 53 10.54 -21.21 -8.02
N VAL A 54 10.70 -22.09 -9.01
CA VAL A 54 11.48 -21.84 -10.23
C VAL A 54 10.98 -20.60 -11.00
N LYS A 55 9.70 -20.28 -10.89
CA LYS A 55 9.11 -19.00 -11.32
C LYS A 55 8.45 -18.34 -10.10
N SER A 56 9.07 -17.28 -9.59
CA SER A 56 8.51 -16.49 -8.50
C SER A 56 7.41 -15.59 -9.05
N ASP A 57 6.19 -15.76 -8.52
CA ASP A 57 5.08 -14.85 -8.80
C ASP A 57 5.00 -13.79 -7.70
N LEU A 58 5.75 -12.71 -7.90
CA LEU A 58 5.77 -11.56 -6.98
C LEU A 58 4.47 -10.75 -7.03
N SER A 59 3.63 -10.92 -8.05
CA SER A 59 2.35 -10.20 -8.16
C SER A 59 1.31 -10.68 -7.15
N SER A 60 1.49 -11.89 -6.63
CA SER A 60 0.65 -12.48 -5.59
C SER A 60 0.92 -11.96 -4.17
N LEU A 61 1.95 -11.13 -3.99
CA LEU A 61 2.31 -10.62 -2.67
C LEU A 61 1.28 -9.60 -2.16
N PRO A 62 0.95 -9.62 -0.87
CA PRO A 62 0.18 -8.55 -0.24
C PRO A 62 0.95 -7.23 -0.31
N PRO A 63 0.28 -6.06 -0.31
CA PRO A 63 0.97 -4.78 -0.19
C PRO A 63 1.78 -4.72 1.11
N THR A 64 2.77 -3.82 1.17
CA THR A 64 3.42 -3.50 2.45
C THR A 64 2.43 -2.81 3.38
N LYS A 65 2.72 -2.82 4.69
CA LYS A 65 1.93 -2.10 5.67
C LYS A 65 1.78 -0.61 5.33
N GLY A 66 2.87 0.08 4.98
CA GLY A 66 2.80 1.49 4.58
C GLY A 66 1.96 1.71 3.32
N ALA A 67 2.04 0.83 2.33
CA ALA A 67 1.21 0.94 1.14
C ALA A 67 -0.28 0.70 1.43
N ALA A 68 -0.59 -0.27 2.29
CA ALA A 68 -1.94 -0.54 2.76
C ALA A 68 -2.52 0.65 3.56
N GLU A 69 -1.72 1.27 4.41
CA GLU A 69 -2.09 2.47 5.16
C GLU A 69 -2.44 3.64 4.23
N GLN A 70 -1.54 3.98 3.30
CA GLN A 70 -1.78 5.08 2.36
C GLN A 70 -3.00 4.83 1.47
N HIS A 71 -3.22 3.58 1.06
CA HIS A 71 -4.45 3.20 0.36
C HIS A 71 -5.71 3.43 1.22
N SER A 72 -5.65 3.06 2.50
CA SER A 72 -6.76 3.22 3.44
C SER A 72 -7.10 4.68 3.68
N PHE A 73 -6.10 5.57 3.74
CA PHE A 73 -6.31 7.01 3.82
C PHE A 73 -7.00 7.57 2.58
N ARG A 74 -6.58 7.15 1.37
CA ARG A 74 -7.25 7.60 0.14
C ARG A 74 -8.69 7.09 0.05
N MET A 75 -8.94 5.84 0.47
CA MET A 75 -10.30 5.31 0.56
C MET A 75 -11.16 6.12 1.53
N TYR A 76 -10.62 6.45 2.71
CA TYR A 76 -11.31 7.28 3.69
C TYR A 76 -11.66 8.64 3.12
N LEU A 77 -10.70 9.35 2.51
CA LEU A 77 -10.94 10.63 1.85
C LEU A 77 -12.06 10.53 0.82
N GLN A 78 -12.03 9.50 -0.04
CA GLN A 78 -13.02 9.29 -1.09
C GLN A 78 -14.43 9.07 -0.52
N ILE A 79 -14.55 8.25 0.54
CA ILE A 79 -15.82 7.99 1.21
C ILE A 79 -16.36 9.27 1.86
N GLN A 80 -15.50 10.01 2.54
CA GLN A 80 -15.88 11.26 3.21
C GLN A 80 -16.32 12.32 2.21
N GLN A 81 -15.68 12.41 1.05
CA GLN A 81 -16.13 13.27 -0.05
C GLN A 81 -17.53 12.90 -0.56
N TRP A 82 -17.84 11.60 -0.69
CA TRP A 82 -19.20 11.15 -1.06
C TRP A 82 -20.26 11.49 0.00
N LEU A 83 -19.85 11.59 1.27
CA LEU A 83 -20.71 12.03 2.37
C LEU A 83 -20.78 13.57 2.51
N ASN A 84 -20.21 14.32 1.56
CA ASN A 84 -20.08 15.78 1.58
C ASN A 84 -19.21 16.35 2.72
N ASN A 85 -18.34 15.53 3.32
CA ASN A 85 -17.34 15.98 4.28
C ASN A 85 -16.07 16.42 3.55
N GLN A 86 -15.69 17.69 3.73
CA GLN A 86 -14.48 18.24 3.12
C GLN A 86 -13.28 17.99 4.03
N LEU A 87 -12.40 17.10 3.60
CA LEU A 87 -11.15 16.78 4.28
C LEU A 87 -9.93 17.20 3.44
N PRO A 88 -8.84 17.64 4.08
CA PRO A 88 -7.62 18.06 3.38
C PRO A 88 -6.90 16.84 2.75
N PRO A 89 -6.75 16.76 1.42
CA PRO A 89 -6.17 15.58 0.76
C PRO A 89 -4.74 15.25 1.21
N ASP A 90 -3.96 16.27 1.54
CA ASP A 90 -2.58 16.20 2.03
C ASP A 90 -2.41 15.44 3.35
N GLN A 91 -3.50 15.27 4.11
CA GLN A 91 -3.51 14.46 5.34
C GLN A 91 -3.96 13.02 5.09
N TRP A 92 -4.50 12.73 3.90
CA TRP A 92 -5.19 11.47 3.61
C TRP A 92 -4.66 10.77 2.35
N GLY A 93 -3.34 10.59 2.32
CA GLY A 93 -2.66 9.74 1.33
C GLY A 93 -2.47 10.38 -0.05
N TRP A 94 -2.56 11.71 -0.12
CA TRP A 94 -2.15 12.52 -1.25
C TRP A 94 -1.04 13.49 -0.85
N ALA A 95 -0.18 13.84 -1.78
CA ALA A 95 0.81 14.90 -1.65
C ALA A 95 0.49 16.01 -2.65
N ARG A 96 0.77 17.26 -2.28
CA ARG A 96 0.58 18.42 -3.17
C ARG A 96 1.91 18.77 -3.82
N GLY A 97 1.92 18.84 -5.15
CA GLY A 97 3.04 19.38 -5.92
C GLY A 97 3.08 20.90 -5.88
N ASP A 98 4.20 21.47 -6.33
CA ASP A 98 4.41 22.92 -6.37
C ASP A 98 3.39 23.66 -7.25
N ASP A 99 2.85 22.97 -8.25
CA ASP A 99 1.81 23.45 -9.17
C ASP A 99 0.38 23.32 -8.59
N GLY A 100 0.24 22.80 -7.37
CA GLY A 100 -1.04 22.50 -6.73
C GLY A 100 -1.65 21.17 -7.13
N SER A 101 -1.02 20.41 -8.04
CA SER A 101 -1.48 19.07 -8.44
C SER A 101 -1.38 18.08 -7.28
N LEU A 102 -2.35 17.15 -7.20
CA LEU A 102 -2.35 16.09 -6.18
C LEU A 102 -1.78 14.80 -6.76
N PHE A 103 -0.82 14.22 -6.03
CA PHE A 103 -0.19 12.94 -6.37
C PHE A 103 -0.46 11.93 -5.25
N PRO A 104 -0.82 10.67 -5.59
CA PRO A 104 -1.07 9.67 -4.56
C PRO A 104 0.25 9.28 -3.89
N VAL A 105 0.27 9.31 -2.56
CA VAL A 105 1.41 8.80 -1.78
C VAL A 105 1.34 7.28 -1.79
N THR A 106 2.35 6.61 -2.36
CA THR A 106 2.31 5.14 -2.51
C THR A 106 2.70 4.42 -1.23
N THR A 107 3.72 4.91 -0.52
CA THR A 107 4.18 4.43 0.79
C THR A 107 5.11 5.47 1.42
N ASN A 108 5.19 5.53 2.74
CA ASN A 108 6.22 6.30 3.47
C ASN A 108 7.40 5.41 3.92
N ASP A 109 7.27 4.09 3.76
CA ASP A 109 8.33 3.14 4.08
C ASP A 109 9.51 3.34 3.11
N PRO A 110 10.77 3.18 3.58
CA PRO A 110 11.91 3.15 2.68
C PRO A 110 11.77 1.98 1.70
N VAL A 111 12.20 2.22 0.47
CA VAL A 111 12.19 1.25 -0.64
C VAL A 111 12.79 -0.11 -0.25
N ALA A 112 13.87 -0.08 0.52
CA ALA A 112 14.49 -1.20 1.20
C ALA A 112 15.32 -0.66 2.37
N PRO A 113 15.72 -1.49 3.35
CA PRO A 113 16.69 -1.08 4.35
C PRO A 113 17.96 -0.53 3.69
N ASP A 114 18.52 0.57 4.21
CA ASP A 114 19.71 1.21 3.64
C ASP A 114 20.88 0.23 3.50
N THR A 115 20.98 -0.75 4.40
CA THR A 115 21.98 -1.83 4.35
C THR A 115 21.88 -2.68 3.09
N ILE A 116 20.67 -2.92 2.58
CA ILE A 116 20.41 -3.65 1.35
C ILE A 116 20.62 -2.72 0.14
N LEU A 117 20.16 -1.47 0.18
CA LEU A 117 20.40 -0.50 -0.91
C LEU A 117 21.90 -0.25 -1.14
N ASN A 118 22.69 -0.20 -0.07
CA ASN A 118 24.15 -0.07 -0.14
C ASN A 118 24.86 -1.36 -0.58
N SER A 119 24.19 -2.51 -0.51
CA SER A 119 24.75 -3.82 -0.89
C SER A 119 24.28 -4.31 -2.25
N ILE A 120 23.18 -3.77 -2.79
CA ILE A 120 22.77 -3.96 -4.20
C ILE A 120 23.64 -3.04 -5.04
N PHE A 121 24.93 -3.37 -5.12
CA PHE A 121 25.77 -2.93 -6.22
C PHE A 121 25.12 -3.46 -7.50
N CYS A 122 24.64 -2.56 -8.35
CA CYS A 122 24.28 -2.93 -9.70
C CYS A 122 25.50 -3.62 -10.33
N LEU A 123 25.32 -4.85 -10.84
CA LEU A 123 26.32 -5.56 -11.65
C LEU A 123 26.50 -4.95 -13.05
N CYS A 124 25.87 -3.81 -13.31
CA CYS A 124 25.94 -3.10 -14.58
C CYS A 124 27.30 -2.42 -14.68
N THR A 125 28.14 -2.99 -15.53
CA THR A 125 29.49 -2.53 -15.82
C THR A 125 29.56 -1.18 -16.55
N THR A 126 28.43 -0.63 -16.99
CA THR A 126 28.35 0.57 -17.84
C THR A 126 27.47 1.70 -17.28
N GLY A 127 27.04 1.61 -16.00
CA GLY A 127 26.26 2.65 -15.32
C GLY A 127 24.73 2.49 -15.43
N CYS A 128 24.01 2.81 -14.35
CA CYS A 128 22.54 2.72 -14.28
C CYS A 128 21.85 3.94 -14.89
N GLY A 129 21.18 3.76 -16.03
CA GLY A 129 20.19 4.74 -16.53
C GLY A 129 18.81 4.59 -15.88
N ARG A 130 17.87 5.49 -16.20
CA ARG A 130 16.47 5.48 -15.70
C ARG A 130 15.68 4.19 -15.98
N ARG A 131 16.17 3.30 -16.86
CA ARG A 131 15.54 2.02 -17.25
C ARG A 131 16.24 0.78 -16.68
N CYS A 132 17.11 0.93 -15.68
CA CYS A 132 17.81 -0.21 -15.08
C CYS A 132 16.81 -1.15 -14.35
N GLY A 133 16.94 -2.46 -14.54
CA GLY A 133 16.11 -3.48 -13.87
C GLY A 133 16.24 -3.47 -12.34
N CYS A 134 17.30 -2.89 -11.79
CA CYS A 134 17.43 -2.62 -10.35
C CYS A 134 16.32 -1.69 -9.82
N ASN A 135 15.74 -0.84 -10.68
CA ASN A 135 14.62 0.03 -10.33
C ASN A 135 13.25 -0.65 -10.52
N ALA A 136 13.20 -1.87 -11.08
CA ALA A 136 11.96 -2.52 -11.52
C ALA A 136 11.26 -3.36 -10.44
N LEU A 137 11.89 -3.59 -9.27
CA LEU A 137 11.24 -4.31 -8.16
C LEU A 137 10.18 -3.47 -7.43
N LEU A 138 9.94 -2.22 -7.86
CA LEU A 138 9.12 -1.24 -7.13
C LEU A 138 7.80 -0.86 -7.80
N PHE A 139 7.50 -1.37 -8.99
CA PHE A 139 6.29 -0.95 -9.71
C PHE A 139 5.37 -2.13 -10.00
N VAL A 140 4.71 -2.64 -8.97
CA VAL A 140 3.44 -3.36 -9.16
C VAL A 140 2.41 -2.90 -8.14
N VAL A 141 1.88 -1.69 -8.32
CA VAL A 141 0.44 -1.48 -8.17
C VAL A 141 -0.03 -0.42 -9.18
N PRO A 142 -0.24 -0.76 -10.46
CA PRO A 142 -1.16 0.01 -11.29
C PRO A 142 -2.55 -0.64 -11.21
N VAL A 143 -3.53 0.15 -10.77
CA VAL A 143 -4.94 0.05 -11.19
C VAL A 143 -5.65 -1.28 -10.92
N MET A 144 -6.13 -1.51 -9.69
CA MET A 144 -7.18 -2.54 -9.45
C MET A 144 -8.34 -2.13 -8.54
N VAL A 145 -8.42 -0.88 -8.07
CA VAL A 145 -9.51 -0.48 -7.15
C VAL A 145 -10.24 0.78 -7.62
N SER A 146 -10.55 0.87 -8.92
CA SER A 146 -11.56 1.82 -9.42
C SER A 146 -12.83 1.13 -9.93
N VAL A 147 -12.85 -0.21 -10.02
CA VAL A 147 -13.99 -0.95 -10.59
C VAL A 147 -14.81 -1.72 -9.55
N LEU A 148 -14.28 -1.98 -8.34
CA LEU A 148 -14.97 -2.82 -7.35
C LEU A 148 -15.94 -2.07 -6.42
N MET A 149 -16.13 -0.76 -6.57
CA MET A 149 -17.07 0.04 -5.77
C MET A 149 -18.15 0.73 -6.63
N VAL A 150 -18.54 0.12 -7.76
CA VAL A 150 -19.71 0.56 -8.54
C VAL A 150 -20.93 -0.36 -8.30
N HIS A 151 -20.77 -1.46 -7.56
CA HIS A 151 -21.86 -2.43 -7.30
C HIS A 151 -22.05 -2.75 -5.80
N LEU A 152 -21.92 -1.75 -4.94
CA LEU A 152 -22.49 -1.76 -3.59
C LEU A 152 -23.26 -0.46 -3.35
#